data_AF-A0A944F2P1-F1
#
_entry.id   AF-A0A944F2P1-F1
#
_cell.length_a   1.000
_cell.length_b   1.000
_cell.length_c   1.000
_cell.angle_alpha   90.00
_cell.angle_beta   90.00
_cell.angle_gamma   90.00
#
_symmetry.space_group_name_H-M   'P 1'
#
loop_
_entity.id
_entity.type
_entity.pdbx_description
1 polymer ?
#
loop_
_entity_poly.entity_id
_entity_poly.type
_entity_poly.pdbx_seq_one_letter_code
_entity_poly.pdbx_strand_id
1 'polypeptide(L)'
;MKGSTYRRCSCRDPKTGKELGSSCPKRNSRNHCTYSMRQELPPREDGSRRSFARGGYANLKAAQADLDHVRALLGLAEADDPEGVQLISEMLAEVSGEKLPLPDVEETRRRLKAGQDLVGSLTVSEWLDRWLAGKRIRKSGISRYETDIRVHLKPHIGHRRLDRLRVSHLSEMFTAIADANAEILEQNAQRRAAVEELATIPWKGVENRARRKALKAAIDAMPAFRRVTGPATRQHVKATLRAALNDAIGQQIITFNPAAHVEIDPVRKPKALVWTDERVAKWDQTGEKPPPVMVWTPEQTGAFLDFVAEDRLYAMWHLIAFRGLRRGEACGQPWSETNLDRHSLTVTGQLVQDGWEVEASEPKTDSGFRVVALDDDTVGVLERHRKQQEADRAEWGSAWVNTGLVFTQEDGSWLHQAK
;
A
#
# COMPACT_ATOMS: atom_id res chain seq x y z
N MET A 1 -0.96 -8.92 -47.38
CA MET A 1 -1.46 -7.58 -47.03
C MET A 1 -0.67 -6.51 -47.79
N LYS A 2 -1.32 -5.49 -48.35
CA LYS A 2 -0.63 -4.45 -49.13
C LYS A 2 -0.02 -3.40 -48.19
N GLY A 3 1.24 -3.06 -48.42
CA GLY A 3 1.92 -1.96 -47.74
C GLY A 3 2.82 -1.22 -48.71
N SER A 4 2.90 0.10 -48.58
CA SER A 4 3.65 0.95 -49.49
C SER A 4 4.26 2.15 -48.79
N THR A 5 5.42 2.57 -49.29
CA THR A 5 6.04 3.86 -48.98
C THR A 5 5.64 4.89 -50.04
N TYR A 6 5.36 6.13 -49.63
CA TYR A 6 5.02 7.20 -50.55
C TYR A 6 5.52 8.56 -50.04
N ARG A 7 5.66 9.52 -50.95
CA ARG A 7 6.00 10.91 -50.61
C ARG A 7 4.73 11.68 -50.27
N ARG A 8 4.72 12.37 -49.12
CA ARG A 8 3.63 13.25 -48.71
C ARG A 8 4.10 14.71 -48.72
N CYS A 9 3.27 15.57 -49.29
CA CYS A 9 3.44 17.01 -49.29
C CYS A 9 2.44 17.64 -48.31
N SER A 10 2.89 18.62 -47.52
CA SER A 10 2.07 19.39 -46.58
C SER A 10 1.69 20.79 -47.08
N CYS A 11 2.02 21.16 -48.34
CA CYS A 11 1.55 22.42 -48.92
C CYS A 11 0.03 22.46 -48.95
N ARG A 12 -0.54 23.59 -48.56
CA ARG A 12 -1.98 23.85 -48.63
C ARG A 12 -2.29 24.80 -49.77
N ASP A 13 -3.41 24.55 -50.42
CA ASP A 13 -3.99 25.47 -51.40
C ASP A 13 -4.37 26.78 -50.68
N PRO A 14 -3.86 27.94 -51.13
CA PRO A 14 -4.18 29.24 -50.54
C PRO A 14 -5.68 29.59 -50.54
N LYS A 15 -6.46 29.04 -51.48
CA LYS A 15 -7.90 29.34 -51.63
C LYS A 15 -8.79 28.39 -50.84
N THR A 16 -8.42 27.11 -50.76
CA THR A 16 -9.28 26.07 -50.16
C THR A 16 -8.76 25.56 -48.81
N GLY A 17 -7.52 25.89 -48.43
CA GLY A 17 -6.86 25.43 -47.20
C GLY A 17 -6.55 23.94 -47.15
N LYS A 18 -6.91 23.17 -48.19
CA LYS A 18 -6.68 21.72 -48.29
C LYS A 18 -5.25 21.41 -48.73
N GLU A 19 -4.71 20.28 -48.27
CA GLU A 19 -3.38 19.84 -48.71
C GLU A 19 -3.38 19.52 -50.22
N LEU A 20 -2.43 20.09 -50.96
CA LEU A 20 -2.26 19.89 -52.41
C LEU A 20 -1.87 18.45 -52.76
N GLY A 21 -1.28 17.71 -51.81
CA GLY A 21 -0.93 16.30 -51.96
C GLY A 21 -0.12 16.02 -53.23
N SER A 22 -0.68 15.20 -54.14
CA SER A 22 -0.06 14.81 -55.40
C SER A 22 0.09 15.95 -56.40
N SER A 23 -0.72 17.00 -56.28
CA SER A 23 -0.80 18.15 -57.19
C SER A 23 0.12 19.30 -56.78
N CYS A 24 0.95 19.12 -55.74
CA CYS A 24 1.90 20.15 -55.34
C CYS A 24 2.96 20.39 -56.43
N PRO A 25 3.12 21.64 -56.92
CA PRO A 25 4.11 21.96 -57.95
C PRO A 25 5.56 21.75 -57.49
N LYS A 26 5.81 21.78 -56.16
CA LYS A 26 7.12 21.53 -55.56
C LYS A 26 7.33 20.07 -55.16
N ARG A 27 6.43 19.15 -55.51
CA ARG A 27 6.47 17.75 -55.07
C ARG A 27 7.77 17.04 -55.44
N ASN A 28 8.34 17.35 -56.61
CA ASN A 28 9.59 16.74 -57.07
C ASN A 28 10.85 17.41 -56.50
N SER A 29 10.72 18.53 -55.79
CA SER A 29 11.86 19.19 -55.13
C SER A 29 12.43 18.31 -54.02
N ARG A 30 13.76 18.27 -53.93
CA ARG A 30 14.52 17.31 -53.10
C ARG A 30 14.20 17.41 -51.61
N ASN A 31 13.93 18.62 -51.10
CA ASN A 31 13.71 18.89 -49.67
C ASN A 31 12.27 19.30 -49.33
N HIS A 32 11.30 19.05 -50.21
CA HIS A 32 9.94 19.57 -50.05
C HIS A 32 8.94 18.57 -49.46
N CYS A 33 9.03 17.30 -49.84
CA CYS A 33 8.12 16.26 -49.34
C CYS A 33 8.86 15.35 -48.37
N THR A 34 8.16 14.92 -47.32
CA THR A 34 8.62 13.87 -46.43
C THR A 34 8.17 12.51 -46.93
N TYR A 35 8.93 11.47 -46.58
CA TYR A 35 8.50 10.11 -46.83
C TYR A 35 7.51 9.67 -45.76
N SER A 36 6.59 8.79 -46.13
CA SER A 36 5.60 8.17 -45.26
C SER A 36 5.42 6.72 -45.67
N MET A 37 4.92 5.89 -44.76
CA MET A 37 4.60 4.50 -45.01
C MET A 37 3.21 4.17 -44.50
N ARG A 38 2.56 3.22 -45.17
CA ARG A 38 1.28 2.65 -44.77
C ARG A 38 1.31 1.14 -44.97
N GLN A 39 0.80 0.41 -43.98
CA GLN A 39 0.64 -1.04 -44.02
C GLN A 39 -0.80 -1.38 -43.62
N GLU A 40 -1.52 -2.09 -44.48
CA GLU A 40 -2.81 -2.66 -44.08
C GLU A 40 -2.59 -3.70 -42.99
N LEU A 41 -3.43 -3.63 -41.95
CA LEU A 41 -3.48 -4.59 -40.86
C LEU A 41 -4.69 -5.51 -41.09
N PRO A 42 -4.68 -6.74 -40.55
CA PRO A 42 -5.87 -7.58 -40.45
C PRO A 42 -7.08 -6.79 -39.91
N PRO A 43 -8.31 -7.04 -40.40
CA PRO A 43 -9.49 -6.34 -39.90
C PRO A 43 -9.71 -6.61 -38.41
N ARG A 44 -10.52 -5.77 -37.74
CA ARG A 44 -11.00 -6.05 -36.38
C ARG A 44 -12.06 -7.16 -36.41
N GLU A 45 -12.43 -7.68 -35.24
CA GLU A 45 -13.50 -8.69 -35.11
C GLU A 45 -14.85 -8.22 -35.69
N ASP A 46 -15.14 -6.91 -35.60
CA ASP A 46 -16.34 -6.29 -36.19
C ASP A 46 -16.27 -6.13 -37.73
N GLY A 47 -15.19 -6.61 -38.36
CA GLY A 47 -14.93 -6.49 -39.81
C GLY A 47 -14.43 -5.10 -40.25
N SER A 48 -14.28 -4.13 -39.33
CA SER A 48 -13.79 -2.80 -39.67
C SER A 48 -12.32 -2.84 -40.09
N ARG A 49 -12.00 -2.08 -41.14
CA ARG A 49 -10.64 -1.99 -41.68
C ARG A 49 -9.75 -1.13 -40.78
N ARG A 50 -8.51 -1.56 -40.59
CA ARG A 50 -7.46 -0.78 -39.91
C ARG A 50 -6.15 -0.82 -40.70
N SER A 51 -5.31 0.19 -40.50
CA SER A 51 -3.99 0.27 -41.13
C SER A 51 -3.01 0.99 -40.23
N PHE A 52 -1.76 0.54 -40.22
CA PHE A 52 -0.65 1.27 -39.63
C PHE A 52 -0.19 2.36 -40.61
N ALA A 53 0.02 3.59 -40.14
CA ALA A 53 0.57 4.65 -40.95
C ALA A 53 1.51 5.55 -40.15
N ARG A 54 2.68 5.85 -40.72
CA ARG A 54 3.66 6.76 -40.12
C ARG A 54 4.29 7.64 -41.19
N GLY A 55 4.58 8.89 -40.83
CA GLY A 55 5.17 9.87 -41.75
C GLY A 55 6.24 10.71 -41.08
N GLY A 56 6.95 11.51 -41.88
CA GLY A 56 8.01 12.40 -41.39
C GLY A 56 9.43 11.87 -41.62
N TYR A 57 9.61 10.82 -42.41
CA TYR A 57 10.93 10.28 -42.69
C TYR A 57 11.72 11.18 -43.65
N ALA A 58 13.02 11.33 -43.37
CA ALA A 58 13.93 12.14 -44.17
C ALA A 58 14.24 11.52 -45.56
N ASN A 59 14.20 10.20 -45.67
CA ASN A 59 14.51 9.48 -46.90
C ASN A 59 13.68 8.20 -47.05
N LEU A 60 13.65 7.66 -48.27
CA LEU A 60 12.93 6.42 -48.60
C LEU A 60 13.44 5.22 -47.78
N LYS A 61 14.76 5.12 -47.59
CA LYS A 61 15.39 4.00 -46.87
C LYS A 61 14.87 3.90 -45.43
N ALA A 62 14.72 5.03 -44.73
CA ALA A 62 14.16 5.06 -43.38
C ALA A 62 12.68 4.66 -43.34
N ALA A 63 11.88 5.14 -44.29
CA ALA A 63 10.47 4.76 -44.39
C ALA A 63 10.30 3.26 -44.74
N GLN A 64 11.18 2.73 -45.58
CA GLN A 64 11.20 1.31 -45.96
C GLN A 64 11.64 0.43 -44.79
N ALA A 65 12.64 0.85 -44.00
CA ALA A 65 13.07 0.13 -42.81
C ALA A 65 11.95 -0.05 -41.79
N ASP A 66 11.20 1.02 -41.47
CA ASP A 66 10.03 0.93 -40.59
C ASP A 66 8.93 0.03 -41.20
N LEU A 67 8.71 0.07 -42.52
CA LEU A 67 7.74 -0.79 -43.20
C LEU A 67 8.11 -2.28 -43.08
N ASP A 68 9.39 -2.60 -43.29
CA ASP A 68 9.90 -3.96 -43.16
C ASP A 68 9.88 -4.43 -41.69
N HIS A 69 10.13 -3.54 -40.74
CA HIS A 69 9.97 -3.82 -39.31
C HIS A 69 8.52 -4.14 -38.95
N VAL A 70 7.54 -3.35 -39.39
CA VAL A 70 6.12 -3.65 -39.18
C VAL A 70 5.72 -4.99 -39.81
N ARG A 71 6.25 -5.32 -40.98
CA ARG A 71 6.02 -6.63 -41.61
C ARG A 71 6.64 -7.77 -40.81
N ALA A 72 7.84 -7.57 -40.26
CA ALA A 72 8.48 -8.56 -39.39
C ALA A 72 7.64 -8.81 -38.13
N LEU A 73 7.06 -7.77 -37.53
CA LEU A 73 6.13 -7.90 -36.40
C LEU A 73 4.85 -8.66 -36.79
N LEU A 74 4.22 -8.31 -37.91
CA LEU A 74 3.03 -9.03 -38.41
C LEU A 74 3.30 -10.50 -38.74
N GLY A 75 4.54 -10.85 -39.09
CA GLY A 75 4.97 -12.22 -39.36
C GLY A 75 5.33 -13.02 -38.11
N LEU A 76 5.12 -12.50 -36.89
CA LEU A 76 5.41 -13.22 -35.65
C LEU A 76 4.33 -14.23 -35.27
N ALA A 77 3.07 -13.98 -35.63
CA ALA A 77 1.99 -14.93 -35.43
C ALA A 77 1.92 -15.91 -36.62
N GLU A 78 1.73 -17.19 -36.31
CA GLU A 78 1.52 -18.22 -37.33
C GLU A 78 0.14 -18.06 -37.98
N ALA A 79 -0.05 -18.62 -39.19
CA ALA A 79 -1.27 -18.40 -39.95
C ALA A 79 -2.53 -19.04 -39.31
N ASP A 80 -2.33 -19.97 -38.38
CA ASP A 80 -3.33 -20.69 -37.60
C ASP A 80 -3.51 -20.13 -36.18
N ASP A 81 -2.85 -19.02 -35.83
CA ASP A 81 -3.00 -18.30 -34.56
C ASP A 81 -3.78 -16.98 -34.74
N PRO A 82 -5.12 -17.04 -34.84
CA PRO A 82 -5.94 -15.83 -35.04
C PRO A 82 -5.85 -14.87 -33.85
N GLU A 83 -5.61 -15.37 -32.64
CA GLU A 83 -5.46 -14.57 -31.42
C GLU A 83 -4.16 -13.76 -31.45
N GLY A 84 -3.04 -14.40 -31.78
CA GLY A 84 -1.75 -13.72 -31.93
C GLY A 84 -1.74 -12.70 -33.07
N VAL A 85 -2.40 -13.00 -34.19
CA VAL A 85 -2.59 -12.05 -35.30
C VAL A 85 -3.37 -10.81 -34.82
N GLN A 86 -4.42 -11.01 -34.01
CA GLN A 86 -5.21 -9.92 -33.46
C GLN A 86 -4.39 -9.06 -32.47
N LEU A 87 -3.67 -9.68 -31.55
CA LEU A 87 -2.82 -9.01 -30.56
C LEU A 87 -1.75 -8.13 -31.22
N ILE A 88 -1.02 -8.65 -32.22
CA ILE A 88 0.00 -7.87 -32.95
C ILE A 88 -0.66 -6.68 -33.67
N SER A 89 -1.82 -6.90 -34.27
CA SER A 89 -2.51 -5.89 -35.06
C SER A 89 -3.08 -4.76 -34.19
N GLU A 90 -3.55 -5.07 -32.99
CA GLU A 90 -3.96 -4.10 -31.98
C GLU A 90 -2.77 -3.32 -31.44
N MET A 91 -1.66 -4.00 -31.13
CA MET A 91 -0.42 -3.37 -30.67
C MET A 91 0.08 -2.35 -31.71
N LEU A 92 0.10 -2.74 -32.99
CA LEU A 92 0.49 -1.85 -34.08
C LEU A 92 -0.47 -0.66 -34.25
N ALA A 93 -1.77 -0.86 -34.02
CA ALA A 93 -2.74 0.23 -34.05
C ALA A 93 -2.50 1.26 -32.94
N GLU A 94 -2.23 0.81 -31.71
CA GLU A 94 -1.86 1.66 -30.56
C GLU A 94 -0.55 2.43 -30.84
N VAL A 95 0.50 1.72 -31.29
CA VAL A 95 1.79 2.33 -31.67
C VAL A 95 1.63 3.40 -32.76
N SER A 96 0.71 3.19 -33.70
CA SER A 96 0.39 4.16 -34.74
C SER A 96 -0.39 5.36 -34.20
N GLY A 97 -1.35 5.14 -33.29
CA GLY A 97 -2.21 6.18 -32.71
C GLY A 97 -1.44 7.11 -31.78
N GLU A 98 -0.63 6.55 -30.88
CA GLU A 98 0.17 7.29 -29.90
C GLU A 98 1.53 7.77 -30.44
N LYS A 99 1.88 7.38 -31.66
CA LYS A 99 3.18 7.67 -32.29
C LYS A 99 4.38 7.13 -31.48
N LEU A 100 4.21 5.97 -30.84
CA LEU A 100 5.26 5.32 -30.05
C LEU A 100 6.37 4.75 -30.95
N PRO A 101 7.59 4.54 -30.45
CA PRO A 101 8.61 3.77 -31.18
C PRO A 101 8.10 2.35 -31.55
N LEU A 102 8.58 1.80 -32.68
CA LEU A 102 8.25 0.41 -33.02
C LEU A 102 8.86 -0.55 -31.98
N PRO A 103 8.13 -1.56 -31.51
CA PRO A 103 8.63 -2.51 -30.54
C PRO A 103 9.69 -3.43 -31.16
N ASP A 104 10.61 -3.94 -30.34
CA ASP A 104 11.62 -4.89 -30.79
C ASP A 104 10.98 -6.21 -31.23
N VAL A 105 11.44 -6.77 -32.36
CA VAL A 105 10.82 -7.96 -32.97
C VAL A 105 11.03 -9.20 -32.12
N GLU A 106 12.22 -9.39 -31.55
CA GLU A 106 12.54 -10.58 -30.75
C GLU A 106 11.81 -10.54 -29.41
N GLU A 107 11.76 -9.38 -28.77
CA GLU A 107 11.01 -9.19 -27.54
C GLU A 107 9.51 -9.41 -27.77
N THR A 108 8.95 -8.84 -28.85
CA THR A 108 7.54 -9.07 -29.20
C THR A 108 7.26 -10.55 -29.42
N ARG A 109 8.17 -11.27 -30.08
CA ARG A 109 8.05 -12.74 -30.27
C ARG A 109 8.02 -13.47 -28.94
N ARG A 110 8.92 -13.12 -28.01
CA ARG A 110 8.97 -13.74 -26.68
C ARG A 110 7.68 -13.50 -25.92
N ARG A 111 7.18 -12.25 -25.92
CA ARG A 111 5.92 -11.87 -25.26
C ARG A 111 4.73 -12.63 -25.84
N LEU A 112 4.63 -12.70 -27.18
CA LEU A 112 3.57 -13.45 -27.86
C LEU A 112 3.60 -14.94 -27.49
N LYS A 113 4.78 -15.59 -27.57
CA LYS A 113 4.93 -17.01 -27.21
C LYS A 113 4.66 -17.30 -25.73
N ALA A 114 4.88 -16.32 -24.87
CA ALA A 114 4.59 -16.40 -23.44
C ALA A 114 3.11 -16.12 -23.11
N GLY A 115 2.25 -15.83 -24.10
CA GLY A 115 0.86 -15.46 -23.88
C GLY A 115 0.70 -14.11 -23.16
N GLN A 116 1.68 -13.22 -23.27
CA GLN A 116 1.62 -11.89 -22.67
C GLN A 116 0.86 -10.93 -23.59
N ASP A 117 0.04 -10.06 -23.00
CA ASP A 117 -0.59 -8.96 -23.72
C ASP A 117 0.46 -8.15 -24.49
N LEU A 118 0.27 -7.98 -25.80
CA LEU A 118 1.10 -7.12 -26.65
C LEU A 118 0.60 -5.68 -26.67
N VAL A 119 -0.66 -5.51 -26.27
CA VAL A 119 -1.47 -4.29 -26.32
C VAL A 119 -1.67 -3.79 -24.90
N GLY A 120 -1.76 -2.47 -24.73
CA GLY A 120 -2.05 -1.89 -23.43
C GLY A 120 -0.79 -1.75 -22.62
N SER A 121 -0.44 -0.50 -22.36
CA SER A 121 0.63 -0.15 -21.45
C SER A 121 0.19 -0.32 -20.00
N LEU A 122 -0.03 -1.57 -19.55
CA LEU A 122 -0.49 -1.90 -18.20
C LEU A 122 0.26 -1.04 -17.18
N THR A 123 -0.48 -0.16 -16.54
CA THR A 123 0.10 0.78 -15.58
C THR A 123 0.36 0.08 -14.26
N VAL A 124 1.24 0.66 -13.45
CA VAL A 124 1.46 0.16 -12.09
C VAL A 124 0.14 0.18 -11.30
N SER A 125 -0.72 1.19 -11.50
CA SER A 125 -2.02 1.26 -10.83
C SER A 125 -2.92 0.09 -11.19
N GLU A 126 -3.13 -0.17 -12.48
CA GLU A 126 -4.00 -1.25 -12.95
C GLU A 126 -3.48 -2.62 -12.52
N TRP A 127 -2.15 -2.82 -12.55
CA TRP A 127 -1.54 -4.04 -12.05
C TRP A 127 -1.78 -4.23 -10.55
N LEU A 128 -1.57 -3.19 -9.73
CA LEU A 128 -1.77 -3.28 -8.29
C LEU A 128 -3.23 -3.57 -7.92
N ASP A 129 -4.19 -3.06 -8.69
CA ASP A 129 -5.62 -3.37 -8.51
C ASP A 129 -5.93 -4.84 -8.81
N ARG A 130 -5.46 -5.34 -9.96
CA ARG A 130 -5.60 -6.76 -10.34
C ARG A 130 -4.93 -7.68 -9.32
N TRP A 131 -3.72 -7.32 -8.90
CA TRP A 131 -2.94 -8.05 -7.92
C TRP A 131 -3.64 -8.14 -6.56
N LEU A 132 -4.17 -7.02 -6.06
CA LEU A 132 -4.87 -6.96 -4.78
C LEU A 132 -6.17 -7.76 -4.81
N ALA A 133 -6.96 -7.65 -5.88
CA ALA A 133 -8.21 -8.41 -6.06
C ALA A 133 -7.98 -9.93 -6.10
N GLY A 134 -6.81 -10.37 -6.59
CA GLY A 134 -6.40 -11.77 -6.61
C GLY A 134 -5.94 -12.32 -5.25
N LYS A 135 -5.73 -11.49 -4.23
CA LYS A 135 -5.21 -11.97 -2.93
C LYS A 135 -6.26 -12.75 -2.14
N ARG A 136 -5.78 -13.84 -1.53
CA ARG A 136 -6.52 -14.72 -0.64
C ARG A 136 -5.77 -14.81 0.69
N ILE A 137 -5.68 -13.68 1.38
CA ILE A 137 -5.09 -13.55 2.72
C ILE A 137 -6.09 -12.93 3.68
N ARG A 138 -5.79 -12.92 4.98
CA ARG A 138 -6.67 -12.33 5.99
C ARG A 138 -6.99 -10.86 5.69
N LYS A 139 -8.20 -10.41 6.04
CA LYS A 139 -8.73 -9.04 5.83
C LYS A 139 -7.71 -7.96 6.24
N SER A 140 -7.17 -8.03 7.46
CA SER A 140 -6.13 -7.11 7.94
C SER A 140 -4.87 -6.99 7.06
N GLY A 141 -4.49 -8.06 6.34
CA GLY A 141 -3.40 -8.04 5.37
C GLY A 141 -3.80 -7.34 4.07
N ILE A 142 -5.03 -7.55 3.61
CA ILE A 142 -5.61 -6.85 2.45
C ILE A 142 -5.75 -5.36 2.74
N SER A 143 -6.37 -4.98 3.87
CA SER A 143 -6.54 -3.57 4.30
C SER A 143 -5.20 -2.84 4.37
N ARG A 144 -4.13 -3.56 4.74
CA ARG A 144 -2.76 -3.02 4.76
C ARG A 144 -2.20 -2.81 3.36
N TYR A 145 -2.28 -3.80 2.48
CA TYR A 145 -1.85 -3.64 1.09
C TYR A 145 -2.62 -2.53 0.38
N GLU A 146 -3.94 -2.46 0.59
CA GLU A 146 -4.78 -1.40 0.07
C GLU A 146 -4.30 -0.02 0.53
N THR A 147 -3.97 0.12 1.82
CA THR A 147 -3.43 1.37 2.36
C THR A 147 -2.11 1.74 1.69
N ASP A 148 -1.16 0.82 1.59
CA ASP A 148 0.12 1.08 0.91
C ASP A 148 -0.07 1.47 -0.55
N ILE A 149 -0.95 0.76 -1.26
CA ILE A 149 -1.25 1.00 -2.67
C ILE A 149 -1.89 2.37 -2.86
N ARG A 150 -2.96 2.66 -2.12
CA ARG A 150 -3.76 3.88 -2.28
C ARG A 150 -3.03 5.13 -1.80
N VAL A 151 -2.30 5.04 -0.69
CA VAL A 151 -1.68 6.21 -0.04
C VAL A 151 -0.28 6.49 -0.56
N HIS A 152 0.50 5.44 -0.89
CA HIS A 152 1.91 5.60 -1.24
C HIS A 152 2.23 5.21 -2.68
N LEU A 153 1.80 4.05 -3.17
CA LEU A 153 2.24 3.59 -4.49
C LEU A 153 1.54 4.32 -5.64
N LYS A 154 0.20 4.34 -5.67
CA LYS A 154 -0.57 4.94 -6.77
C LYS A 154 -0.29 6.42 -6.98
N PRO A 155 -0.24 7.28 -5.93
CA PRO A 155 -0.01 8.70 -6.11
C PRO A 155 1.34 9.03 -6.77
N HIS A 156 2.37 8.22 -6.50
CA HIS A 156 3.73 8.51 -6.96
C HIS A 156 4.10 7.77 -8.25
N ILE A 157 3.75 6.48 -8.37
CA ILE A 157 4.18 5.62 -9.49
C ILE A 157 3.03 4.99 -10.26
N GLY A 158 1.78 5.17 -9.84
CA GLY A 158 0.60 4.50 -10.42
C GLY A 158 0.40 4.78 -11.91
N HIS A 159 0.69 6.00 -12.36
CA HIS A 159 0.56 6.43 -13.76
C HIS A 159 1.67 5.89 -14.68
N ARG A 160 2.73 5.31 -14.12
CA ARG A 160 3.84 4.77 -14.90
C ARG A 160 3.43 3.42 -15.50
N ARG A 161 3.96 3.12 -16.69
CA ARG A 161 3.85 1.78 -17.27
C ARG A 161 4.65 0.79 -16.44
N LEU A 162 4.08 -0.38 -16.18
CA LEU A 162 4.69 -1.43 -15.37
C LEU A 162 6.01 -1.92 -16.00
N ASP A 163 6.03 -2.11 -17.33
CA ASP A 163 7.20 -2.54 -18.11
C ASP A 163 8.33 -1.50 -18.18
N ARG A 164 8.04 -0.24 -17.80
CA ARG A 164 9.02 0.86 -17.76
C ARG A 164 9.35 1.31 -16.35
N LEU A 165 8.88 0.61 -15.32
CA LEU A 165 9.22 0.93 -13.95
C LEU A 165 10.71 0.62 -13.68
N ARG A 166 11.45 1.61 -13.19
CA ARG A 166 12.89 1.54 -12.95
C ARG A 166 13.19 1.79 -11.48
N VAL A 167 14.39 1.39 -11.04
CA VAL A 167 14.89 1.67 -9.68
C VAL A 167 14.88 3.18 -9.40
N SER A 168 15.27 4.01 -10.37
CA SER A 168 15.27 5.48 -10.24
C SER A 168 13.90 6.06 -9.88
N HIS A 169 12.82 5.56 -10.51
CA HIS A 169 11.45 6.01 -10.17
C HIS A 169 11.07 5.66 -8.74
N LEU A 170 11.57 4.55 -8.20
CA LEU A 170 11.32 4.16 -6.82
C LEU A 170 12.15 4.99 -5.84
N SER A 171 13.41 5.29 -6.18
CA SER A 171 14.24 6.22 -5.43
C SER A 171 13.58 7.60 -5.35
N GLU A 172 13.13 8.15 -6.49
CA GLU A 172 12.39 9.41 -6.56
C GLU A 172 11.11 9.39 -5.69
N MET A 173 10.34 8.30 -5.74
CA MET A 173 9.17 8.13 -4.88
C MET A 173 9.53 8.18 -3.38
N PHE A 174 10.55 7.43 -2.95
CA PHE A 174 10.93 7.41 -1.54
C PHE A 174 11.54 8.72 -1.06
N THR A 175 12.24 9.45 -1.95
CA THR A 175 12.69 10.82 -1.69
C THR A 175 11.49 11.75 -1.52
N ALA A 176 10.51 11.71 -2.43
CA ALA A 176 9.30 12.55 -2.31
C ALA A 176 8.51 12.27 -1.01
N ILE A 177 8.45 11.01 -0.57
CA ILE A 177 7.85 10.65 0.74
C ILE A 177 8.65 11.26 1.91
N ALA A 178 9.99 11.26 1.82
CA ALA A 178 10.84 11.84 2.85
C ALA A 178 10.70 13.37 2.90
N ASP A 179 10.62 14.05 1.75
CA ASP A 179 10.43 15.48 1.66
C ASP A 179 9.05 15.89 2.22
N ALA A 180 7.99 15.17 1.85
CA ALA A 180 6.65 15.39 2.42
C ALA A 180 6.61 15.16 3.94
N ASN A 181 7.38 14.19 4.46
CA ASN A 181 7.50 14.00 5.90
C ASN A 181 8.15 15.21 6.58
N ALA A 182 9.18 15.81 5.99
CA ALA A 182 9.83 16.99 6.54
C ALA A 182 8.84 18.17 6.64
N GLU A 183 8.05 18.41 5.59
CA GLU A 183 7.00 19.43 5.58
C GLU A 183 5.94 19.17 6.66
N ILE A 184 5.47 17.92 6.80
CA ILE A 184 4.50 17.53 7.82
C ILE A 184 5.05 17.77 9.23
N LEU A 185 6.32 17.45 9.49
CA LEU A 185 6.94 17.67 10.79
C LEU A 185 7.00 19.15 11.13
N GLU A 186 7.39 19.99 10.18
CA GLU A 186 7.42 21.44 10.36
C GLU A 186 6.02 22.00 10.66
N GLN A 187 5.01 21.62 9.86
CA GLN A 187 3.63 22.06 10.05
C GLN A 187 3.05 21.60 11.39
N ASN A 188 3.35 20.36 11.81
CA ASN A 188 2.95 19.84 13.11
C ASN A 188 3.63 20.62 14.25
N ALA A 189 4.92 20.95 14.11
CA ALA A 189 5.66 21.72 15.12
C ALA A 189 5.09 23.13 15.25
N GLN A 190 4.82 23.81 14.13
CA GLN A 190 4.16 25.13 14.11
C GLN A 190 2.78 25.08 14.78
N ARG A 191 1.95 24.09 14.41
CA ARG A 191 0.63 23.91 15.03
C ARG A 191 0.73 23.67 16.54
N ARG A 192 1.68 22.82 16.97
CA ARG A 192 1.91 22.53 18.38
C ARG A 192 2.36 23.76 19.16
N ALA A 193 3.32 24.52 18.63
CA ALA A 193 3.79 25.75 19.24
C ALA A 193 2.64 26.78 19.39
N ALA A 194 1.79 26.92 18.38
CA ALA A 194 0.62 27.80 18.46
C ALA A 194 -0.40 27.34 19.51
N VAL A 195 -0.64 26.03 19.63
CA VAL A 195 -1.52 25.46 20.68
C VAL A 195 -0.92 25.66 22.08
N GLU A 196 0.39 25.50 22.24
CA GLU A 196 1.11 25.76 23.48
C GLU A 196 1.05 27.25 23.84
N GLU A 197 1.25 28.16 22.89
CA GLU A 197 1.05 29.60 23.10
C GLU A 197 -0.39 29.89 23.55
N LEU A 198 -1.39 29.31 22.89
CA LEU A 198 -2.79 29.48 23.28
C LEU A 198 -3.05 29.01 24.71
N ALA A 199 -2.39 27.94 25.17
CA ALA A 199 -2.52 27.45 26.54
C ALA A 199 -1.95 28.45 27.57
N THR A 200 -0.94 29.25 27.21
CA THR A 200 -0.36 30.26 28.12
C THR A 200 -1.25 31.49 28.33
N ILE A 201 -2.16 31.80 27.41
CA ILE A 201 -2.98 33.01 27.48
C ILE A 201 -4.11 32.82 28.50
N PRO A 202 -4.22 33.65 29.56
CA PRO A 202 -5.28 33.54 30.55
C PRO A 202 -6.68 33.68 29.94
N TRP A 203 -7.69 33.08 30.57
CA TRP A 203 -9.08 33.22 30.11
C TRP A 203 -9.74 34.55 30.50
N LYS A 204 -9.28 35.18 31.58
CA LYS A 204 -9.86 36.42 32.11
C LYS A 204 -9.36 37.64 31.35
N GLY A 205 -10.24 38.59 31.07
CA GLY A 205 -9.93 39.86 30.39
C GLY A 205 -10.44 39.92 28.94
N VAL A 206 -10.92 41.08 28.52
CA VAL A 206 -11.47 41.29 27.16
C VAL A 206 -10.38 41.11 26.09
N GLU A 207 -9.20 41.69 26.32
CA GLU A 207 -8.04 41.56 25.42
C GLU A 207 -7.55 40.12 25.30
N ASN A 208 -7.45 39.40 26.42
CA ASN A 208 -7.05 37.99 26.42
C ASN A 208 -8.04 37.12 25.65
N ARG A 209 -9.35 37.35 25.79
CA ARG A 209 -10.37 36.64 24.99
C ARG A 209 -10.24 36.95 23.50
N ALA A 210 -9.98 38.20 23.13
CA ALA A 210 -9.73 38.57 21.73
C ALA A 210 -8.47 37.88 21.17
N ARG A 211 -7.37 37.87 21.93
CA ARG A 211 -6.11 37.19 21.56
C ARG A 211 -6.30 35.68 21.41
N ARG A 212 -6.97 35.02 22.37
CA ARG A 212 -7.32 33.59 22.28
C ARG A 212 -8.16 33.29 21.04
N LYS A 213 -9.16 34.13 20.74
CA LYS A 213 -10.01 33.97 19.54
C LYS A 213 -9.20 34.10 18.25
N ALA A 214 -8.32 35.10 18.15
CA ALA A 214 -7.46 35.30 16.98
C ALA A 214 -6.49 34.13 16.78
N LEU A 215 -5.81 33.70 17.85
CA LEU A 215 -4.85 32.59 17.79
C LEU A 215 -5.54 31.26 17.48
N LYS A 216 -6.73 31.01 18.04
CA LYS A 216 -7.54 29.83 17.69
C LYS A 216 -7.92 29.85 16.20
N ALA A 217 -8.37 30.98 15.66
CA ALA A 217 -8.68 31.09 14.24
C ALA A 217 -7.44 30.85 13.36
N ALA A 218 -6.25 31.31 13.78
CA ALA A 218 -5.00 31.02 13.09
C ALA A 218 -4.65 29.51 13.12
N ILE A 219 -4.80 28.85 14.28
CA ILE A 219 -4.61 27.39 14.42
C ILE A 219 -5.61 26.60 13.56
N ASP A 220 -6.86 27.04 13.50
CA ASP A 220 -7.90 26.39 12.69
C ASP A 220 -7.63 26.55 11.19
N ALA A 221 -6.94 27.62 10.77
CA ALA A 221 -6.48 27.83 9.39
C ALA A 221 -5.20 27.04 9.04
N MET A 222 -4.40 26.63 10.04
CA MET A 222 -3.23 25.76 9.81
C MET A 222 -3.67 24.35 9.40
N PRO A 223 -2.83 23.62 8.63
CA PRO A 223 -3.08 22.22 8.36
C PRO A 223 -3.34 21.41 9.63
N ALA A 224 -4.27 20.46 9.55
CA ALA A 224 -4.52 19.53 10.64
C ALA A 224 -3.26 18.68 10.92
N PHE A 225 -3.15 18.19 12.15
CA PHE A 225 -2.07 17.28 12.54
C PHE A 225 -2.06 16.05 11.63
N ARG A 226 -0.89 15.77 11.03
CA ARG A 226 -0.71 14.61 10.14
C ARG A 226 0.39 13.70 10.67
N ARG A 227 0.20 12.39 10.55
CA ARG A 227 1.25 11.42 10.87
C ARG A 227 2.20 11.29 9.68
N VAL A 228 3.50 11.25 9.96
CA VAL A 228 4.53 10.98 8.95
C VAL A 228 4.60 9.51 8.58
N THR A 229 5.09 9.23 7.38
CA THR A 229 5.40 7.88 6.91
C THR A 229 6.75 7.44 7.50
N GLY A 230 6.70 6.75 8.64
CA GLY A 230 7.91 6.34 9.36
C GLY A 230 8.83 5.39 8.55
N PRO A 231 10.10 5.22 8.98
CA PRO A 231 11.06 4.32 8.31
C PRO A 231 10.54 2.88 8.14
N ALA A 232 9.89 2.32 9.16
CA ALA A 232 9.28 0.99 9.09
C ALA A 232 8.17 0.90 8.04
N THR A 233 7.34 1.96 7.93
CA THR A 233 6.29 2.03 6.91
C THR A 233 6.89 2.10 5.51
N ARG A 234 7.97 2.89 5.29
CA ARG A 234 8.67 2.92 3.99
C ARG A 234 9.20 1.53 3.57
N GLN A 235 9.77 0.77 4.51
CA GLN A 235 10.19 -0.62 4.28
C GLN A 235 9.00 -1.53 3.95
N HIS A 236 7.87 -1.34 4.63
CA HIS A 236 6.65 -2.09 4.36
C HIS A 236 6.08 -1.80 2.97
N VAL A 237 5.99 -0.52 2.58
CA VAL A 237 5.58 -0.09 1.22
C VAL A 237 6.48 -0.72 0.15
N LYS A 238 7.81 -0.72 0.36
CA LYS A 238 8.75 -1.43 -0.53
C LYS A 238 8.45 -2.92 -0.59
N ALA A 239 8.18 -3.57 0.55
CA ALA A 239 7.87 -5.00 0.61
C ALA A 239 6.57 -5.34 -0.14
N THR A 240 5.51 -4.52 0.03
CA THR A 240 4.25 -4.65 -0.71
C THR A 240 4.47 -4.55 -2.22
N LEU A 241 5.18 -3.51 -2.69
CA LEU A 241 5.50 -3.37 -4.11
C LEU A 241 6.37 -4.53 -4.61
N ARG A 242 7.38 -4.94 -3.85
CA ARG A 242 8.25 -6.08 -4.21
C ARG A 242 7.44 -7.36 -4.38
N ALA A 243 6.50 -7.64 -3.49
CA ALA A 243 5.61 -8.79 -3.60
C ALA A 243 4.73 -8.70 -4.86
N ALA A 244 4.15 -7.54 -5.13
CA ALA A 244 3.35 -7.32 -6.34
C ALA A 244 4.15 -7.49 -7.63
N LEU A 245 5.39 -6.99 -7.68
CA LEU A 245 6.25 -7.12 -8.86
C LEU A 245 6.83 -8.53 -9.01
N ASN A 246 7.04 -9.26 -7.92
CA ASN A 246 7.41 -10.69 -7.99
C ASN A 246 6.29 -11.52 -8.62
N ASP A 247 5.04 -11.25 -8.26
CA ASP A 247 3.90 -11.95 -8.87
C ASP A 247 3.75 -11.56 -10.35
N ALA A 248 4.06 -10.32 -10.73
CA ALA A 248 4.09 -9.89 -12.13
C ALA A 248 5.15 -10.66 -12.93
N ILE A 249 6.33 -10.91 -12.33
CA ILE A 249 7.37 -11.75 -12.93
C ILE A 249 6.93 -13.21 -13.02
N GLY A 250 6.26 -13.73 -11.99
CA GLY A 250 5.68 -15.07 -12.00
C GLY A 250 4.64 -15.25 -13.13
N GLN A 251 3.90 -14.18 -13.44
CA GLN A 251 2.97 -14.11 -14.58
C GLN A 251 3.64 -13.66 -15.90
N GLN A 252 4.97 -13.51 -15.89
CA GLN A 252 5.79 -13.07 -17.01
C GLN A 252 5.47 -11.67 -17.57
N ILE A 253 4.66 -10.86 -16.90
CA ILE A 253 4.28 -9.50 -17.35
C ILE A 253 5.48 -8.56 -17.41
N ILE A 254 6.44 -8.75 -16.49
CA ILE A 254 7.72 -8.05 -16.48
C ILE A 254 8.85 -9.05 -16.21
N THR A 255 10.08 -8.67 -16.54
CA THR A 255 11.27 -9.52 -16.39
C THR A 255 12.20 -9.08 -15.25
N PHE A 256 11.98 -7.90 -14.68
CA PHE A 256 12.86 -7.30 -13.69
C PHE A 256 12.06 -6.67 -12.55
N ASN A 257 12.49 -6.89 -11.30
CA ASN A 257 11.87 -6.30 -10.11
C ASN A 257 12.65 -5.06 -9.62
N PRO A 258 12.29 -3.83 -10.01
CA PRO A 258 12.97 -2.63 -9.49
C PRO A 258 12.88 -2.49 -7.96
N ALA A 259 11.80 -2.97 -7.33
CA ALA A 259 11.63 -2.88 -5.87
C ALA A 259 12.57 -3.83 -5.10
N ALA A 260 13.14 -4.83 -5.77
CA ALA A 260 14.17 -5.67 -5.17
C ALA A 260 15.50 -4.93 -4.99
N HIS A 261 15.76 -3.89 -5.80
CA HIS A 261 17.04 -3.21 -5.90
C HIS A 261 17.04 -1.77 -5.41
N VAL A 262 15.87 -1.15 -5.20
CA VAL A 262 15.80 0.19 -4.60
C VAL A 262 16.35 0.17 -3.17
N GLU A 263 17.33 1.02 -2.90
CA GLU A 263 17.90 1.17 -1.56
C GLU A 263 17.07 2.17 -0.76
N ILE A 264 16.77 1.81 0.49
CA ILE A 264 16.08 2.66 1.45
C ILE A 264 16.73 2.49 2.81
N ASP A 265 16.66 3.54 3.64
CA ASP A 265 17.30 3.55 4.94
C ASP A 265 16.94 2.31 5.76
N PRO A 266 17.94 1.60 6.31
CA PRO A 266 17.67 0.43 7.14
C PRO A 266 16.97 0.85 8.42
N VAL A 267 15.96 0.08 8.80
CA VAL A 267 15.26 0.27 10.06
C VAL A 267 15.95 -0.56 11.13
N ARG A 268 16.57 0.12 12.09
CA ARG A 268 17.12 -0.55 13.27
C ARG A 268 15.96 -0.85 14.22
N LYS A 269 15.81 -2.12 14.61
CA LYS A 269 14.85 -2.49 15.64
C LYS A 269 15.26 -1.79 16.95
N PRO A 270 14.33 -1.07 17.62
CA PRO A 270 14.65 -0.46 18.89
C PRO A 270 15.03 -1.55 19.88
N LYS A 271 16.15 -1.35 20.60
CA LYS A 271 16.54 -2.23 21.69
C LYS A 271 15.68 -1.87 22.91
N ALA A 272 15.06 -2.88 23.50
CA ALA A 272 14.35 -2.71 24.75
C ALA A 272 15.36 -2.40 25.86
N LEU A 273 15.07 -1.40 26.70
CA LEU A 273 15.82 -1.13 27.93
C LEU A 273 14.86 -1.18 29.12
N VAL A 274 15.41 -1.43 30.30
CA VAL A 274 14.65 -1.47 31.55
C VAL A 274 14.59 -0.08 32.18
N TRP A 275 13.48 0.26 32.81
CA TRP A 275 13.33 1.48 33.62
C TRP A 275 14.08 1.37 34.95
N THR A 276 15.39 1.59 34.94
CA THR A 276 16.18 1.72 36.17
C THR A 276 15.91 3.06 36.86
N ASP A 277 16.20 3.17 38.16
CA ASP A 277 15.96 4.38 38.95
C ASP A 277 16.62 5.62 38.34
N GLU A 278 17.84 5.50 37.80
CA GLU A 278 18.54 6.62 37.15
C GLU A 278 17.84 7.05 35.85
N ARG A 279 17.22 6.11 35.13
CA ARG A 279 16.48 6.41 33.90
C ARG A 279 15.14 7.06 34.20
N VAL A 280 14.46 6.62 35.26
CA VAL A 280 13.23 7.25 35.74
C VAL A 280 13.54 8.68 36.17
N ALA A 281 14.56 8.89 37.02
CA ALA A 281 14.98 10.21 37.47
C ALA A 281 15.36 11.13 36.30
N LYS A 282 16.09 10.61 35.29
CA LYS A 282 16.41 11.37 34.08
C LYS A 282 15.14 11.73 33.30
N TRP A 283 14.22 10.77 33.11
CA TRP A 283 12.97 11.01 32.39
C TRP A 283 12.09 12.03 33.11
N ASP A 284 11.99 12.00 34.43
CA ASP A 284 11.24 12.98 35.21
C ASP A 284 11.83 14.39 35.08
N GLN A 285 13.16 14.50 35.01
CA GLN A 285 13.85 15.78 34.85
C GLN A 285 13.73 16.36 33.44
N THR A 286 13.88 15.53 32.40
CA THR A 286 14.01 16.01 31.02
C THR A 286 12.76 15.78 30.17
N GLY A 287 11.85 14.91 30.60
CA GLY A 287 10.74 14.39 29.79
C GLY A 287 11.19 13.46 28.66
N GLU A 288 12.49 13.23 28.48
CA GLU A 288 13.03 12.45 27.37
C GLU A 288 13.09 10.96 27.69
N LYS A 289 12.39 10.16 26.87
CA LYS A 289 12.43 8.69 26.97
C LYS A 289 13.66 8.17 26.21
N PRO A 290 14.46 7.23 26.78
CA PRO A 290 15.72 6.83 26.16
C PRO A 290 15.53 6.04 24.84
N PRO A 291 15.00 4.80 24.82
CA PRO A 291 14.45 4.17 23.64
C PRO A 291 12.91 4.25 23.62
N PRO A 292 12.29 4.03 22.44
CA PRO A 292 10.83 3.91 22.33
C PRO A 292 10.23 2.71 23.08
N VAL A 293 11.04 1.69 23.38
CA VAL A 293 10.60 0.46 24.05
C VAL A 293 11.28 0.36 25.39
N MET A 294 10.51 0.58 26.45
CA MET A 294 10.95 0.47 27.83
C MET A 294 10.20 -0.63 28.55
N VAL A 295 10.92 -1.41 29.35
CA VAL A 295 10.42 -2.58 30.08
C VAL A 295 10.44 -2.25 31.58
N TRP A 296 9.40 -2.65 32.30
CA TRP A 296 9.32 -2.48 33.74
C TRP A 296 10.24 -3.45 34.48
N THR A 297 10.72 -3.02 35.63
CA THR A 297 11.33 -3.94 36.61
C THR A 297 10.23 -4.80 37.26
N PRO A 298 10.59 -5.90 37.93
CA PRO A 298 9.64 -6.67 38.73
C PRO A 298 8.91 -5.82 39.78
N GLU A 299 9.61 -4.90 40.45
CA GLU A 299 9.05 -4.03 41.48
C GLU A 299 8.04 -3.03 40.89
N GLN A 300 8.36 -2.46 39.73
CA GLN A 300 7.44 -1.58 39.00
C GLN A 300 6.21 -2.33 38.50
N THR A 301 6.41 -3.57 38.03
CA THR A 301 5.30 -4.44 37.60
C THR A 301 4.41 -4.79 38.79
N GLY A 302 4.99 -5.10 39.95
CA GLY A 302 4.27 -5.30 41.21
C GLY A 302 3.49 -4.06 41.63
N ALA A 303 4.12 -2.88 41.65
CA ALA A 303 3.46 -1.63 41.99
C ALA A 303 2.28 -1.30 41.05
N PHE A 304 2.40 -1.63 39.76
CA PHE A 304 1.27 -1.51 38.83
C PHE A 304 0.15 -2.49 39.17
N LEU A 305 0.46 -3.76 39.44
CA LEU A 305 -0.54 -4.77 39.79
C LEU A 305 -1.24 -4.44 41.11
N ASP A 306 -0.52 -3.90 42.10
CA ASP A 306 -1.10 -3.41 43.35
C ASP A 306 -2.04 -2.24 43.10
N PHE A 307 -1.66 -1.31 42.21
CA PHE A 307 -2.49 -0.17 41.82
C PHE A 307 -3.79 -0.60 41.13
N VAL A 308 -3.75 -1.64 40.29
CA VAL A 308 -4.94 -2.17 39.59
C VAL A 308 -5.60 -3.33 40.32
N ALA A 309 -5.32 -3.56 41.61
CA ALA A 309 -5.80 -4.72 42.35
C ALA A 309 -7.34 -4.86 42.40
N GLU A 310 -8.04 -3.72 42.39
CA GLU A 310 -9.51 -3.65 42.37
C GLU A 310 -10.09 -3.40 40.97
N ASP A 311 -9.25 -3.29 39.94
CA ASP A 311 -9.68 -3.10 38.56
C ASP A 311 -10.33 -4.38 38.01
N ARG A 312 -11.44 -4.24 37.28
CA ARG A 312 -12.15 -5.35 36.63
C ARG A 312 -11.22 -6.24 35.78
N LEU A 313 -10.23 -5.64 35.13
CA LEU A 313 -9.29 -6.31 34.24
C LEU A 313 -8.00 -6.74 34.94
N TYR A 314 -7.91 -6.67 36.27
CA TYR A 314 -6.76 -7.13 37.05
C TYR A 314 -6.26 -8.51 36.59
N ALA A 315 -7.17 -9.48 36.45
CA ALA A 315 -6.82 -10.83 36.04
C ALA A 315 -6.20 -10.90 34.63
N MET A 316 -6.61 -10.02 33.71
CA MET A 316 -6.02 -9.92 32.39
C MET A 316 -4.60 -9.37 32.47
N TRP A 317 -4.39 -8.31 33.26
CA TRP A 317 -3.09 -7.70 33.47
C TRP A 317 -2.10 -8.66 34.14
N HIS A 318 -2.54 -9.37 35.18
CA HIS A 318 -1.78 -10.42 35.84
C HIS A 318 -1.36 -11.50 34.83
N LEU A 319 -2.31 -12.02 34.05
CA LEU A 319 -2.02 -13.08 33.08
C LEU A 319 -1.01 -12.63 32.02
N ILE A 320 -1.12 -11.39 31.51
CA ILE A 320 -0.17 -10.84 30.53
C ILE A 320 1.22 -10.66 31.17
N ALA A 321 1.29 -10.10 32.38
CA ALA A 321 2.56 -9.83 33.06
C ALA A 321 3.36 -11.11 33.34
N PHE A 322 2.70 -12.17 33.83
CA PHE A 322 3.37 -13.40 34.22
C PHE A 322 3.54 -14.40 33.08
N ARG A 323 2.61 -14.44 32.11
CA ARG A 323 2.58 -15.49 31.08
C ARG A 323 2.79 -14.99 29.66
N GLY A 324 2.89 -13.67 29.47
CA GLY A 324 3.31 -13.06 28.20
C GLY A 324 2.31 -13.24 27.05
N LEU A 325 1.01 -13.31 27.34
CA LEU A 325 -0.01 -13.31 26.29
C LEU A 325 0.02 -11.98 25.53
N ARG A 326 -0.11 -12.03 24.20
CA ARG A 326 -0.31 -10.82 23.41
C ARG A 326 -1.70 -10.27 23.75
N ARG A 327 -1.86 -8.94 23.74
CA ARG A 327 -3.14 -8.28 24.04
C ARG A 327 -4.34 -8.91 23.31
N GLY A 328 -4.23 -9.17 22.01
CA GLY A 328 -5.31 -9.82 21.25
C GLY A 328 -5.61 -11.25 21.67
N GLU A 329 -4.58 -12.03 22.06
CA GLU A 329 -4.72 -13.39 22.59
C GLU A 329 -5.43 -13.34 23.95
N ALA A 330 -5.03 -12.43 24.84
CA ALA A 330 -5.71 -12.25 26.13
C ALA A 330 -7.18 -11.87 25.93
N CYS A 331 -7.48 -10.82 25.16
CA CYS A 331 -8.87 -10.41 24.90
C CYS A 331 -9.72 -11.48 24.18
N GLY A 332 -9.09 -12.40 23.44
CA GLY A 332 -9.76 -13.47 22.71
C GLY A 332 -9.73 -14.83 23.38
N GLN A 333 -9.22 -14.94 24.61
CA GLN A 333 -9.08 -16.21 25.31
C GLN A 333 -10.46 -16.73 25.75
N PRO A 334 -10.90 -17.92 25.30
CA PRO A 334 -12.17 -18.50 25.73
C PRO A 334 -12.03 -19.32 27.00
N TRP A 335 -13.10 -19.39 27.80
CA TRP A 335 -13.17 -20.27 28.97
C TRP A 335 -13.05 -21.76 28.60
N SER A 336 -13.55 -22.16 27.43
CA SER A 336 -13.46 -23.55 26.95
C SER A 336 -12.03 -24.05 26.76
N GLU A 337 -11.08 -23.14 26.56
CA GLU A 337 -9.65 -23.44 26.37
C GLU A 337 -8.81 -23.03 27.58
N THR A 338 -9.45 -22.74 28.72
CA THR A 338 -8.81 -22.31 29.96
C THR A 338 -9.12 -23.32 31.05
N ASN A 339 -8.22 -24.27 31.25
CA ASN A 339 -8.40 -25.36 32.20
C ASN A 339 -7.67 -25.05 33.51
N LEU A 340 -8.43 -24.58 34.50
CA LEU A 340 -7.92 -24.22 35.82
C LEU A 340 -7.48 -25.46 36.61
N ASP A 341 -8.21 -26.58 36.52
CA ASP A 341 -7.85 -27.84 37.22
C ASP A 341 -6.52 -28.45 36.74
N ARG A 342 -6.21 -28.27 35.44
CA ARG A 342 -4.96 -28.71 34.82
C ARG A 342 -3.89 -27.62 34.81
N HIS A 343 -4.17 -26.46 35.39
CA HIS A 343 -3.24 -25.33 35.48
C HIS A 343 -2.68 -24.97 34.10
N SER A 344 -3.55 -24.88 33.09
CA SER A 344 -3.15 -24.63 31.72
C SER A 344 -4.22 -23.89 30.93
N LEU A 345 -3.80 -23.00 30.03
CA LEU A 345 -4.66 -22.47 28.97
C LEU A 345 -4.05 -22.75 27.60
N THR A 346 -4.89 -22.94 26.60
CA THR A 346 -4.49 -23.09 25.21
C THR A 346 -4.85 -21.81 24.46
N VAL A 347 -3.86 -21.19 23.82
CA VAL A 347 -4.09 -20.02 22.95
C VAL A 347 -4.60 -20.53 21.61
N THR A 348 -5.91 -20.48 21.40
CA THR A 348 -6.58 -20.96 20.17
C THR A 348 -7.19 -19.83 19.34
N GLY A 349 -7.28 -18.63 19.91
CA GLY A 349 -7.92 -17.48 19.29
C GLY A 349 -7.30 -16.16 19.73
N GLN A 350 -7.63 -15.11 19.00
CA GLN A 350 -7.35 -13.74 19.35
C GLN A 350 -8.50 -12.86 18.85
N LEU A 351 -8.78 -11.78 19.58
CA LEU A 351 -9.49 -10.67 18.97
C LEU A 351 -8.49 -9.88 18.13
N VAL A 352 -8.93 -9.32 17.00
CA VAL A 352 -8.14 -8.44 16.14
C VAL A 352 -8.97 -7.22 15.82
N GLN A 353 -8.33 -6.06 15.80
CA GLN A 353 -8.94 -4.82 15.35
C GLN A 353 -8.61 -4.59 13.87
N ASP A 354 -9.64 -4.36 13.05
CA ASP A 354 -9.51 -3.84 11.70
C ASP A 354 -10.27 -2.51 11.60
N GLY A 355 -9.56 -1.40 11.48
CA GLY A 355 -10.14 -0.07 11.65
C GLY A 355 -10.74 0.11 13.06
N TRP A 356 -12.06 0.26 13.16
CA TRP A 356 -12.80 0.34 14.43
C TRP A 356 -13.59 -0.93 14.75
N GLU A 357 -13.60 -1.91 13.85
CA GLU A 357 -14.29 -3.17 14.05
C GLU A 357 -13.38 -4.17 14.77
N VAL A 358 -13.97 -4.94 15.68
CA VAL A 358 -13.29 -6.04 16.37
C VAL A 358 -13.82 -7.32 15.78
N GLU A 359 -12.92 -8.22 15.41
CA GLU A 359 -13.24 -9.53 14.85
C GLU A 359 -12.46 -10.63 15.58
N ALA A 360 -13.09 -11.79 15.79
CA ALA A 360 -12.40 -12.98 16.26
C ALA A 360 -11.57 -13.60 15.12
N SER A 361 -10.35 -14.03 15.42
CA SER A 361 -9.46 -14.68 14.46
C SER A 361 -8.64 -15.76 15.14
N GLU A 362 -8.31 -16.82 14.41
CA GLU A 362 -7.34 -17.81 14.87
C GLU A 362 -5.92 -17.20 14.94
N PRO A 363 -4.96 -17.78 15.67
CA PRO A 363 -3.57 -17.38 15.61
C PRO A 363 -3.03 -17.36 14.18
N LYS A 364 -2.12 -16.42 13.86
CA LYS A 364 -1.65 -16.21 12.47
C LYS A 364 -0.77 -17.34 11.93
N THR A 365 -0.20 -18.15 12.81
CA THR A 365 0.77 -19.20 12.51
C THR A 365 0.50 -20.40 13.41
N ASP A 366 0.89 -21.60 12.98
CA ASP A 366 0.78 -22.82 13.80
C ASP A 366 1.47 -22.67 15.17
N SER A 367 2.60 -21.96 15.21
CA SER A 367 3.30 -21.61 16.46
C SER A 367 2.51 -20.69 17.41
N GLY A 368 1.43 -20.08 16.92
CA GLY A 368 0.50 -19.31 17.73
C GLY A 368 -0.42 -20.19 18.57
N PHE A 369 -0.69 -21.42 18.12
CA PHE A 369 -1.33 -22.45 18.94
C PHE A 369 -0.31 -22.98 19.94
N ARG A 370 -0.46 -22.56 21.20
CA ARG A 370 0.44 -22.97 22.28
C ARG A 370 -0.30 -23.16 23.58
N VAL A 371 0.17 -24.12 24.36
CA VAL A 371 -0.25 -24.31 25.74
C VAL A 371 0.61 -23.43 26.64
N VAL A 372 -0.05 -22.68 27.51
CA VAL A 372 0.55 -21.82 28.52
C VAL A 372 0.22 -22.44 29.88
N ALA A 373 1.24 -22.94 30.57
CA ALA A 373 1.08 -23.39 31.96
C ALA A 373 0.69 -22.20 32.85
N LEU A 374 -0.06 -22.45 33.92
CA LEU A 374 -0.49 -21.48 34.91
C LEU A 374 0.08 -21.90 36.27
N ASP A 375 0.57 -20.94 37.04
CA ASP A 375 0.88 -21.14 38.45
C ASP A 375 -0.38 -21.03 39.31
N ASP A 376 -0.30 -21.53 40.54
CA ASP A 376 -1.42 -21.61 41.48
C ASP A 376 -2.01 -20.22 41.79
N ASP A 377 -1.16 -19.19 41.88
CA ASP A 377 -1.59 -17.81 42.10
C ASP A 377 -2.40 -17.30 40.91
N THR A 378 -1.92 -17.50 39.69
CA THR A 378 -2.64 -17.16 38.46
C THR A 378 -3.98 -17.90 38.36
N VAL A 379 -4.03 -19.17 38.75
CA VAL A 379 -5.29 -19.93 38.81
C VAL A 379 -6.26 -19.27 39.79
N GLY A 380 -5.83 -18.97 41.02
CA GLY A 380 -6.67 -18.29 42.01
C GLY A 380 -7.15 -16.91 41.56
N VAL A 381 -6.34 -16.17 40.79
CA VAL A 381 -6.74 -14.90 40.16
C VAL A 381 -7.84 -15.13 39.11
N LEU A 382 -7.71 -16.12 38.24
CA LEU A 382 -8.71 -16.45 37.23
C LEU A 382 -10.01 -16.99 37.82
N GLU A 383 -9.95 -17.75 38.92
CA GLU A 383 -11.14 -18.20 39.64
C GLU A 383 -11.94 -17.04 40.23
N ARG A 384 -11.25 -16.06 40.85
CA ARG A 384 -11.90 -14.84 41.35
C ARG A 384 -12.56 -14.05 40.21
N HIS A 385 -11.85 -13.92 39.09
CA HIS A 385 -12.39 -13.27 37.88
C HIS A 385 -13.64 -13.99 37.35
N ARG A 386 -13.63 -15.32 37.29
CA ARG A 386 -14.78 -16.12 36.87
C ARG A 386 -16.00 -15.87 37.77
N LYS A 387 -15.81 -15.86 39.09
CA LYS A 387 -16.88 -15.57 40.05
C LYS A 387 -17.46 -14.17 39.85
N GLN A 388 -16.61 -13.17 39.63
CA GLN A 388 -17.07 -11.81 39.34
C GLN A 388 -17.88 -11.77 38.03
N GLN A 389 -17.40 -12.38 36.96
CA GLN A 389 -18.10 -12.43 35.69
C GLN A 389 -19.46 -13.15 35.78
N GLU A 390 -19.55 -14.22 36.59
CA GLU A 390 -20.81 -14.91 36.87
C GLU A 390 -21.78 -14.03 37.66
N ALA A 391 -21.30 -13.20 38.59
CA ALA A 391 -22.10 -12.21 39.29
C ALA A 391 -22.62 -11.11 38.35
N ASP A 392 -21.75 -10.56 37.49
CA ASP A 392 -22.15 -9.58 36.48
C ASP A 392 -23.23 -10.16 35.54
N ARG A 393 -23.04 -11.41 35.12
CA ARG A 393 -24.01 -12.11 34.28
C ARG A 393 -25.37 -12.25 34.97
N ALA A 394 -25.39 -12.50 36.28
CA ALA A 394 -26.63 -12.56 37.05
C ALA A 394 -27.29 -11.18 37.18
N GLU A 395 -26.49 -10.12 37.34
CA GLU A 395 -26.96 -8.73 37.42
C GLU A 395 -27.56 -8.24 36.09
N TRP A 396 -26.87 -8.48 34.97
CA TRP A 396 -27.33 -8.09 33.64
C TRP A 396 -28.46 -8.97 33.11
N GLY A 397 -28.60 -10.21 33.61
CA GLY A 397 -29.68 -11.13 33.26
C GLY A 397 -29.78 -11.36 31.75
N SER A 398 -30.93 -10.98 31.17
CA SER A 398 -31.18 -11.15 29.73
C SER A 398 -30.38 -10.21 28.83
N ALA A 399 -29.83 -9.11 29.38
CA ALA A 399 -29.01 -8.17 28.62
C ALA A 399 -27.54 -8.64 28.48
N TRP A 400 -27.15 -9.69 29.19
CA TRP A 400 -25.81 -10.26 29.11
C TRP A 400 -25.50 -10.85 27.72
N VAL A 401 -24.41 -10.40 27.12
CA VAL A 401 -23.90 -10.93 25.85
C VAL A 401 -23.00 -12.14 26.12
N ASN A 402 -23.49 -13.33 25.80
CA ASN A 402 -22.73 -14.56 26.04
C ASN A 402 -21.68 -14.80 24.94
N THR A 403 -20.47 -14.29 25.15
CA THR A 403 -19.33 -14.42 24.23
C THR A 403 -18.43 -15.62 24.53
N GLY A 404 -18.54 -16.21 25.73
CA GLY A 404 -17.70 -17.32 26.18
C GLY A 404 -16.23 -16.95 26.48
N LEU A 405 -15.89 -15.67 26.42
CA LEU A 405 -14.54 -15.17 26.65
C LEU A 405 -14.24 -15.00 28.14
N VAL A 406 -12.97 -15.22 28.50
CA VAL A 406 -12.47 -14.99 29.86
C VAL A 406 -12.60 -13.52 30.23
N PHE A 407 -12.21 -12.61 29.33
CA PHE A 407 -12.24 -11.17 29.59
C PHE A 407 -13.25 -10.46 28.69
N THR A 408 -14.22 -9.78 29.31
CA THR A 408 -15.33 -9.07 28.66
C THR A 408 -15.57 -7.72 29.32
N GLN A 409 -16.33 -6.86 28.64
CA GLN A 409 -16.98 -5.72 29.29
C GLN A 409 -17.98 -6.18 30.35
N GLU A 410 -18.51 -5.23 31.14
CA GLU A 410 -19.50 -5.48 32.20
C GLU A 410 -20.76 -6.17 31.70
N ASP A 411 -21.17 -5.89 30.46
CA ASP A 411 -22.34 -6.49 29.81
C ASP A 411 -22.05 -7.83 29.10
N GLY A 412 -20.82 -8.35 29.20
CA GLY A 412 -20.39 -9.58 28.52
C GLY A 412 -19.91 -9.38 27.08
N SER A 413 -20.01 -8.16 26.54
CA SER A 413 -19.56 -7.83 25.19
C SER A 413 -18.02 -7.85 25.07
N TRP A 414 -17.53 -7.88 23.83
CA TRP A 414 -16.10 -7.95 23.55
C TRP A 414 -15.34 -6.72 24.05
N LEU A 415 -14.14 -6.95 24.59
CA LEU A 415 -13.19 -5.87 24.83
C LEU A 415 -12.72 -5.26 23.51
N HIS A 416 -12.64 -3.93 23.49
CA HIS A 416 -12.11 -3.20 22.35
C HIS A 416 -10.65 -2.83 22.62
N GLN A 417 -9.70 -3.38 21.86
CA GLN A 417 -8.26 -3.29 22.14
C GLN A 417 -7.64 -1.88 22.13
N ALA A 418 -8.36 -0.89 21.60
CA ALA A 418 -7.94 0.51 21.56
C ALA A 418 -8.79 1.44 22.45
N LYS A 419 -9.74 0.89 23.20
CA LYS A 419 -10.33 1.58 24.37
C LYS A 419 -9.58 1.10 25.60
#